data_AF-A0A0N4XQY1-F1
#
_entry.id   AF-A0A0N4XQY1-F1
#
_cell.length_a   1.000
_cell.length_b   1.000
_cell.length_c   1.000
_cell.angle_alpha   90.00
_cell.angle_beta   90.00
_cell.angle_gamma   90.00
#
_symmetry.space_group_name_H-M   'P 1'
#
loop_
_entity.id
_entity.type
_entity.pdbx_description
1 polymer ?
#
loop_
_entity_poly.entity_id
_entity_poly.type
_entity_poly.pdbx_seq_one_letter_code
_entity_poly.pdbx_strand_id
1 'polypeptide(L)'
;MRGKRSLSVNLNTGDRISEICQESKEEGQCGGTFPRYWYNHEKKTCERFIFTGCKGNRNQFDTEDECKRVCFEGYEKSSVPNHQLIDELGVPDVDDGGDPVACEMNEWTPWGNCSVTCGRGK
;
A
#
# COMPACT_ATOMS: atom_id res chain seq x y z
N MET A 1 6.70 -35.17 15.87
CA MET A 1 7.47 -33.92 15.64
C MET A 1 7.37 -33.57 14.16
N ARG A 2 6.49 -32.63 13.78
CA ARG A 2 6.32 -32.25 12.37
C ARG A 2 7.32 -31.15 12.03
N GLY A 3 8.23 -31.46 11.12
CA GLY A 3 9.36 -30.62 10.73
C GLY A 3 8.92 -29.28 10.15
N LYS A 4 9.58 -28.21 10.61
CA LYS A 4 9.50 -26.88 10.04
C LYS A 4 10.16 -26.91 8.67
N ARG A 5 9.40 -26.72 7.58
CA ARG A 5 10.01 -26.37 6.29
C ARG A 5 10.43 -24.91 6.38
N SER A 6 11.70 -24.70 6.71
CA SER A 6 12.38 -23.42 6.53
C SER A 6 12.48 -23.16 5.03
N LEU A 7 11.62 -22.29 4.48
CA LEU A 7 11.86 -21.71 3.17
C LEU A 7 12.88 -20.59 3.35
N SER A 8 14.16 -20.97 3.31
CA SER A 8 15.27 -20.04 3.13
C SER A 8 15.21 -19.51 1.69
N VAL A 9 14.53 -18.38 1.49
CA VAL A 9 14.67 -17.61 0.26
C VAL A 9 16.04 -16.92 0.29
N ASN A 10 17.01 -17.50 -0.42
CA ASN A 10 18.28 -16.85 -0.70
C ASN A 10 18.02 -15.60 -1.55
N LEU A 11 18.18 -14.43 -0.93
CA LEU A 11 18.10 -13.11 -1.54
C LEU A 11 19.42 -12.80 -2.25
N ASN A 12 19.60 -13.27 -3.49
CA ASN A 12 20.67 -12.77 -4.34
C ASN A 12 20.26 -11.39 -4.89
N THR A 13 21.08 -10.40 -4.56
CA THR A 13 20.97 -8.99 -4.90
C THR A 13 21.02 -8.81 -6.42
N GLY A 14 19.90 -8.38 -7.04
CA GLY A 14 19.88 -7.97 -8.45
C GLY A 14 18.66 -8.38 -9.29
N ASP A 15 17.69 -9.13 -8.75
CA ASP A 15 16.51 -9.54 -9.52
C ASP A 15 15.31 -9.83 -8.61
N ARG A 16 14.86 -8.81 -7.85
CA ARG A 16 13.63 -8.93 -7.06
C ARG A 16 12.59 -7.92 -7.49
N ILE A 17 12.01 -8.21 -8.65
CA ILE A 17 10.63 -7.79 -8.93
C ILE A 17 9.77 -8.35 -7.79
N SER A 18 9.14 -7.44 -7.03
CA SER A 18 8.24 -7.77 -5.91
C SER A 18 7.26 -8.88 -6.31
N GLU A 19 6.97 -9.82 -5.41
CA GLU A 19 5.97 -10.87 -5.65
C GLU A 19 4.64 -10.29 -6.13
N ILE A 20 4.28 -9.09 -5.64
CA ILE A 20 3.12 -8.31 -6.08
C ILE A 20 3.13 -8.10 -7.59
N CYS A 21 4.26 -7.72 -8.16
CA CYS A 21 4.39 -7.37 -9.57
C CYS A 21 4.42 -8.62 -10.49
N GLN A 22 4.47 -9.82 -9.92
CA GLN A 22 4.39 -11.07 -10.68
C GLN A 22 2.95 -11.59 -10.80
N GLU A 23 2.04 -11.11 -9.94
CA GLU A 23 0.62 -11.49 -9.97
C GLU A 23 -0.05 -10.96 -11.26
N SER A 24 -1.02 -11.68 -11.82
CA SER A 24 -1.84 -11.19 -12.93
C SER A 24 -2.85 -10.15 -12.44
N LYS A 25 -3.46 -9.35 -13.32
CA LYS A 25 -4.66 -8.58 -12.92
C LYS A 25 -5.79 -9.49 -12.43
N GLU A 26 -6.48 -9.07 -11.38
CA GLU A 26 -7.69 -9.73 -10.89
C GLU A 26 -8.85 -8.74 -10.82
N GLU A 27 -9.80 -8.86 -11.75
CA GLU A 27 -10.99 -8.01 -11.79
C GLU A 27 -11.89 -8.28 -10.58
N GLY A 28 -11.87 -9.50 -10.03
CA GLY A 28 -12.77 -9.92 -8.97
C GLY A 28 -14.17 -10.29 -9.48
N GLN A 29 -15.07 -10.57 -8.54
CA GLN A 29 -16.41 -11.12 -8.83
C GLN A 29 -17.56 -10.26 -8.30
N CYS A 30 -17.27 -9.01 -7.94
CA CYS A 30 -18.29 -8.04 -7.51
C CYS A 30 -18.89 -7.32 -8.73
N GLY A 31 -19.77 -6.34 -8.50
CA GLY A 31 -20.46 -5.59 -9.56
C GLY A 31 -19.99 -4.14 -9.73
N GLY A 32 -18.92 -3.73 -9.06
CA GLY A 32 -18.39 -2.37 -9.14
C GLY A 32 -17.60 -2.11 -10.41
N THR A 33 -17.26 -0.85 -10.65
CA THR A 33 -16.38 -0.44 -11.75
C THR A 33 -15.38 0.56 -11.20
N PHE A 34 -14.21 0.06 -10.81
CA PHE A 34 -13.13 0.85 -10.24
C PHE A 34 -11.92 0.78 -11.18
N PRO A 35 -11.65 1.85 -11.97
CA PRO A 35 -10.45 1.91 -12.79
C PRO A 35 -9.20 1.83 -11.89
N ARG A 36 -8.31 0.91 -12.22
CA ARG A 36 -7.06 0.67 -11.49
C ARG A 36 -5.92 0.42 -12.48
N TYR A 37 -4.70 0.43 -11.97
CA TYR A 37 -3.49 0.05 -12.69
C TYR A 37 -2.93 -1.26 -12.15
N TRP A 38 -2.40 -2.10 -13.03
CA TRP A 38 -1.65 -3.29 -12.65
C TRP A 38 -0.34 -3.34 -13.47
N TYR A 39 0.68 -3.97 -12.91
CA TYR A 39 1.94 -4.18 -13.62
C TYR A 39 1.87 -5.46 -14.45
N ASN A 40 1.94 -5.29 -15.78
CA ASN A 40 2.06 -6.38 -16.73
C ASN A 40 3.54 -6.78 -16.85
N HIS A 41 3.94 -7.87 -16.19
CA HIS A 41 5.33 -8.34 -16.17
C HIS A 41 5.81 -8.89 -17.54
N GLU A 42 4.90 -9.36 -18.40
CA GLU A 42 5.24 -9.82 -19.75
C GLU A 42 5.67 -8.65 -20.63
N LYS A 43 4.95 -7.52 -20.51
CA LYS A 43 5.21 -6.31 -21.29
C LYS A 43 6.12 -5.31 -20.59
N LYS A 44 6.36 -5.49 -19.29
CA LYS A 44 7.05 -4.54 -18.40
C LYS A 44 6.41 -3.16 -18.45
N THR A 45 5.09 -3.11 -18.34
CA THR A 45 4.29 -1.87 -18.42
C THR A 45 3.20 -1.84 -17.36
N CYS A 46 2.88 -0.66 -16.82
CA CYS A 46 1.68 -0.46 -16.02
C CYS A 46 0.48 -0.20 -16.93
N GLU A 47 -0.52 -1.08 -16.88
CA GLU A 47 -1.71 -1.03 -17.74
C GLU A 47 -2.97 -0.78 -16.90
N ARG A 48 -3.98 -0.11 -17.46
CA ARG A 48 -5.29 0.08 -16.81
C ARG A 48 -6.13 -1.19 -16.89
N PHE A 49 -6.93 -1.45 -15.85
CA PHE A 49 -7.97 -2.47 -15.84
C PHE A 49 -9.14 -2.05 -14.94
N ILE A 50 -10.24 -2.82 -14.95
CA ILE A 50 -11.39 -2.60 -14.07
C ILE A 50 -11.36 -3.59 -12.92
N PHE A 51 -11.28 -3.08 -11.70
CA PHE A 51 -11.55 -3.85 -10.50
C PHE A 51 -13.02 -3.74 -10.13
N THR A 52 -13.62 -4.86 -9.73
CA THR A 52 -15.06 -4.95 -9.40
C THR A 52 -15.37 -4.61 -7.95
N GLY A 53 -14.34 -4.38 -7.12
CA GLY A 53 -14.50 -3.96 -5.72
C GLY A 53 -14.27 -5.05 -4.68
N CYS A 54 -14.08 -6.31 -5.07
CA CYS A 54 -13.72 -7.38 -4.14
C CYS A 54 -12.91 -8.49 -4.79
N LYS A 55 -12.21 -9.32 -3.98
CA LYS A 55 -11.47 -10.50 -4.45
C LYS A 55 -10.46 -10.18 -5.56
N GLY A 56 -9.79 -9.04 -5.44
CA GLY A 56 -8.60 -8.72 -6.22
C GLY A 56 -7.34 -9.10 -5.45
N ASN A 57 -6.19 -8.85 -6.07
CA ASN A 57 -4.89 -9.12 -5.49
C ASN A 57 -4.09 -7.82 -5.28
N ARG A 58 -2.79 -7.94 -4.99
CA ARG A 58 -1.97 -6.76 -4.62
C ARG A 58 -1.43 -6.02 -5.83
N ASN A 59 -1.45 -6.61 -7.02
CA ASN A 59 -1.03 -5.96 -8.27
C ASN A 59 -2.11 -5.00 -8.78
N GLN A 60 -2.50 -4.06 -7.93
CA GLN A 60 -3.60 -3.14 -8.16
C GLN A 60 -3.30 -1.81 -7.47
N PHE A 61 -3.18 -0.76 -8.26
CA PHE A 61 -2.76 0.57 -7.84
C PHE A 61 -3.77 1.62 -8.31
N ASP A 62 -3.88 2.72 -7.59
CA ASP A 62 -4.80 3.81 -7.93
C ASP A 62 -4.29 4.64 -9.10
N THR A 63 -2.96 4.74 -9.24
CA THR A 63 -2.31 5.54 -10.29
C THR A 63 -1.24 4.74 -11.03
N GLU A 64 -0.94 5.19 -12.25
CA GLU A 64 0.17 4.63 -13.04
C GLU A 64 1.52 4.83 -12.34
N ASP A 65 1.69 6.01 -11.72
CA ASP A 65 2.91 6.36 -11.00
C ASP A 65 3.15 5.45 -9.81
N GLU A 66 2.11 5.16 -9.02
CA GLU A 66 2.20 4.22 -7.90
C GLU A 66 2.63 2.82 -8.39
N CYS A 67 1.98 2.32 -9.45
CA CYS A 67 2.36 1.07 -10.08
C CYS A 67 3.84 1.07 -10.51
N LYS A 68 4.30 2.15 -11.16
CA LYS A 68 5.68 2.28 -11.61
C LYS A 68 6.65 2.30 -10.43
N ARG A 69 6.33 3.07 -9.39
CA ARG A 69 7.13 3.20 -8.16
C ARG A 69 7.28 1.89 -7.38
N VAL A 70 6.34 0.95 -7.54
CA VAL A 70 6.35 -0.35 -6.87
C VAL A 70 7.04 -1.41 -7.72
N CYS A 71 6.85 -1.38 -9.04
CA CYS A 71 7.23 -2.48 -9.92
C CYS A 71 8.42 -2.20 -10.87
N PHE A 72 8.85 -0.95 -11.03
CA PHE A 72 10.02 -0.60 -11.85
C PHE A 72 11.20 -0.27 -10.95
N GLU A 73 12.31 -0.98 -11.18
CA GLU A 73 13.60 -0.64 -10.58
C GLU A 73 14.08 0.71 -11.13
N GLY A 74 14.52 1.60 -10.25
CA GLY A 74 15.01 2.92 -10.65
C GLY A 74 13.92 3.90 -11.13
N TYR A 75 12.63 3.60 -10.92
CA TYR A 75 11.60 4.62 -11.05
C TYR A 75 11.74 5.61 -9.89
N GLU A 76 12.49 6.68 -10.17
CA GLU A 76 12.77 7.75 -9.22
C GLU A 76 11.49 8.23 -8.55
N LYS A 77 11.49 8.29 -7.21
CA LYS A 77 10.42 8.92 -6.42
C LYS A 77 10.46 10.46 -6.53
N SER A 78 10.77 11.01 -7.70
CA SER A 78 11.15 12.42 -7.86
C SER A 78 10.10 13.24 -8.63
N SER A 79 8.91 13.41 -8.04
CA SER A 79 8.03 14.55 -8.37
C SER A 79 6.87 14.73 -7.39
N VAL A 80 7.14 14.72 -6.08
CA VAL A 80 6.29 15.49 -5.15
C VAL A 80 7.06 16.75 -4.79
N PRO A 81 6.66 17.94 -5.28
CA PRO A 81 7.04 19.17 -4.63
C PRO A 81 6.30 19.21 -3.28
N ASN A 82 7.01 18.82 -2.23
CA ASN A 82 6.68 18.98 -0.81
C ASN A 82 5.65 17.99 -0.20
N HIS A 83 6.14 16.82 0.23
CA HIS A 83 5.99 16.44 1.63
C HIS A 83 7.42 16.18 2.14
N GLN A 84 8.00 17.20 2.76
CA GLN A 84 9.35 17.16 3.32
C GLN A 84 9.52 15.95 4.26
N LEU A 85 10.33 14.99 3.82
CA LEU A 85 11.19 14.20 4.69
C LEU A 85 12.44 15.05 4.91
N ILE A 86 12.65 15.47 6.17
CA ILE A 86 13.88 16.11 6.60
C ILE A 86 14.83 15.03 7.13
N ASP A 87 15.90 14.79 6.38
CA ASP A 87 16.97 13.86 6.73
C ASP A 87 18.24 14.70 7.08
N GLU A 88 18.82 14.42 8.25
CA GLU A 88 20.20 14.67 8.72
C GLU A 88 20.91 16.04 8.65
N LEU A 89 20.35 17.16 8.17
CA LEU A 89 21.02 18.49 8.30
C LEU A 89 20.08 19.67 8.66
N GLY A 90 19.53 19.63 9.88
CA GLY A 90 19.36 20.82 10.75
C GLY A 90 18.18 21.78 10.53
N VAL A 91 16.97 21.40 10.96
CA VAL A 91 15.93 22.36 11.39
C VAL A 91 15.38 21.88 12.74
N PRO A 92 15.31 22.75 13.77
CA PRO A 92 14.99 22.36 15.13
C PRO A 92 13.59 21.78 15.25
N ASP A 93 13.50 20.67 15.99
CA ASP A 93 12.26 20.12 16.52
C ASP A 93 11.43 21.25 17.14
N VAL A 94 10.21 21.45 16.63
CA VAL A 94 9.22 22.23 17.37
C VAL A 94 8.77 21.32 18.51
N ASP A 95 9.51 21.38 19.61
CA ASP A 95 9.12 20.87 20.91
C ASP A 95 7.90 21.66 21.39
N ASP A 96 6.70 21.21 21.01
CA ASP A 96 5.47 21.50 21.75
C ASP A 96 5.38 20.51 22.92
N GLY A 97 6.44 20.44 23.75
CA GLY A 97 6.62 19.71 25.01
C GLY A 97 5.55 18.69 25.44
N GLY A 98 5.22 17.75 24.57
CA GLY A 98 4.12 16.84 24.74
C GLY A 98 4.42 15.54 24.03
N ASP A 99 4.55 14.47 24.82
CA ASP A 99 4.59 13.12 24.30
C ASP A 99 3.42 12.92 23.31
N PRO A 100 3.63 12.25 22.15
CA PRO A 100 2.55 11.97 21.22
C PRO A 100 1.45 11.22 21.98
N VAL A 101 0.28 11.85 22.11
CA VAL A 101 -0.88 11.23 22.74
C VAL A 101 -1.20 9.99 21.92
N ALA A 102 -0.90 8.82 22.50
CA ALA A 102 -1.29 7.56 21.91
C ALA A 102 -2.80 7.58 21.71
N CYS A 103 -3.27 6.98 20.61
CA CYS A 103 -4.69 6.72 20.44
C CYS A 103 -5.10 5.71 21.52
N GLU A 104 -5.50 6.23 22.69
CA GLU A 104 -6.02 5.43 23.78
C GLU A 104 -7.47 5.11 23.46
N MET A 105 -7.71 3.84 23.13
CA MET A 105 -9.05 3.31 23.05
C MET A 105 -9.61 3.26 24.48
N ASN A 106 -10.85 3.72 24.66
CA ASN A 106 -11.55 3.55 25.92
C ASN A 106 -11.81 2.08 26.24
N GLU A 107 -12.12 1.76 27.50
CA GLU A 107 -12.53 0.41 27.87
C GLU A 107 -13.71 -0.06 27.03
N TRP A 108 -13.64 -1.32 26.61
CA TRP A 108 -14.70 -1.95 25.85
C TRP A 108 -16.00 -1.96 26.63
N THR A 109 -16.98 -1.17 26.17
CA THR A 109 -18.34 -1.21 26.68
C THR A 109 -19.22 -2.15 25.84
N PRO A 110 -20.30 -2.71 26.39
CA PRO A 110 -21.35 -3.35 25.58
C PRO A 110 -21.86 -2.40 24.49
N TRP A 111 -22.40 -2.96 23.40
CA TRP A 111 -22.91 -2.19 22.26
C TRP A 111 -23.85 -1.06 22.71
N GLY A 112 -23.39 0.19 22.57
CA GLY A 112 -24.15 1.40 22.83
C GLY A 112 -24.51 2.13 21.54
N ASN A 113 -25.27 3.21 21.65
CA ASN A 113 -25.51 4.08 20.51
C ASN A 113 -24.21 4.83 20.18
N CYS A 114 -23.77 4.85 18.92
CA CYS A 114 -22.50 5.47 18.56
C CYS A 114 -22.46 6.94 19.00
N SER A 115 -21.40 7.33 19.71
CA SER A 115 -21.17 8.70 20.18
C SER A 115 -20.96 9.70 19.04
N VAL A 116 -20.67 9.19 17.84
CA VAL A 116 -20.49 9.97 16.62
C VAL A 116 -21.16 9.25 15.45
N THR A 117 -21.74 10.02 14.54
CA THR A 117 -22.13 9.51 13.22
C THR A 117 -20.92 9.63 12.29
N CYS A 118 -20.31 8.52 11.91
CA CYS A 118 -19.45 8.51 10.74
C CYS A 118 -20.33 8.78 9.51
N GLY A 119 -19.89 9.69 8.62
CA GLY A 119 -20.59 9.93 7.37
C GLY A 119 -20.73 8.66 6.53
N ARG A 120 -21.64 8.66 5.54
CA ARG A 120 -21.71 7.59 4.53
C ARG A 120 -20.45 7.64 3.69
N GLY A 121 -19.41 6.91 4.09
CA GLY A 121 -18.29 6.58 3.20
C GLY A 121 -18.87 6.00 1.90
N LYS A 122 -18.51 6.62 0.77
CA LYS A 122 -18.94 6.19 -0.56
C LYS A 122 -18.22 4.92 -0.98
#